data_AF-A0A816KX17-F1
#
_entry.id   AF-A0A816KX17-F1
#
_cell.length_a   1.000
_cell.length_b   1.000
_cell.length_c   1.000
_cell.angle_alpha   90.00
_cell.angle_beta   90.00
_cell.angle_gamma   90.00
#
_symmetry.space_group_name_H-M   'P 1'
#
loop_
_entity.id
_entity.type
_entity.pdbx_description
1 polymer ?
#
loop_
_entity_poly.entity_id
_entity_poly.type
_entity_poly.pdbx_seq_one_letter_code
_entity_poly.pdbx_strand_id
1 'polypeptide(L)'
;MFYYPVYFNSHDVEVLKRTTGFPMLTKDKLRERNVFDTLRDDFVACFGQWNFEPADLNITEESSVHIWHGKEDKVVPFQLQRCILQKQPLINYHEIPQGGHLIVHYDGTCDAILRSLLLGEEHKMYKPVLDS
;
A
#
# COMPACT_ATOMS: atom_id res chain seq x y z
N MET A 1 -9.54 -21.56 0.48
CA MET A 1 -9.45 -20.16 0.02
C MET A 1 -8.65 -20.17 -1.28
N PHE A 2 -9.25 -19.81 -2.41
CA PHE A 2 -8.61 -19.90 -3.72
C PHE A 2 -7.51 -18.83 -3.80
N TYR A 3 -6.24 -19.24 -3.84
CA TYR A 3 -5.12 -18.36 -4.11
C TYR A 3 -5.23 -17.93 -5.57
N TYR A 4 -5.60 -16.67 -5.82
CA TYR A 4 -5.58 -16.10 -7.16
C TYR A 4 -4.18 -15.52 -7.40
N PRO A 5 -3.27 -16.23 -8.10
CA PRO A 5 -1.89 -15.77 -8.35
C PRO A 5 -1.82 -14.49 -9.19
N VAL A 6 -2.97 -14.04 -9.71
CA VAL A 6 -3.14 -12.77 -10.43
C VAL A 6 -2.96 -11.58 -9.50
N TYR A 7 -3.40 -11.65 -8.24
CA TYR A 7 -3.41 -10.48 -7.34
C TYR A 7 -2.30 -10.50 -6.30
N PHE A 8 -1.72 -11.66 -6.03
CA PHE A 8 -0.80 -11.86 -4.92
C PHE A 8 0.54 -12.42 -5.41
N ASN A 9 1.64 -11.89 -4.89
CA ASN A 9 2.96 -12.49 -5.10
C ASN A 9 3.20 -13.66 -4.12
N SER A 10 4.38 -14.28 -4.16
CA SER A 10 4.69 -15.43 -3.29
C SER A 10 4.66 -15.07 -1.81
N HIS A 11 5.11 -13.87 -1.44
CA HIS A 11 5.12 -13.41 -0.06
C HIS A 11 3.70 -13.11 0.46
N ASP A 12 2.85 -12.48 -0.35
CA ASP A 12 1.44 -12.30 -0.05
C ASP A 12 0.72 -13.64 0.18
N VAL A 13 1.05 -14.66 -0.62
CA VAL A 13 0.49 -16.01 -0.45
C VAL A 13 0.90 -16.62 0.89
N GLU A 14 2.15 -16.43 1.33
CA GLU A 14 2.61 -16.88 2.65
C GLU A 14 1.89 -16.16 3.80
N VAL A 15 1.63 -14.85 3.65
CA VAL A 15 0.79 -14.11 4.60
C VAL A 15 -0.62 -14.70 4.67
N LEU A 16 -1.26 -14.91 3.52
CA LEU A 16 -2.61 -15.44 3.44
C LEU A 16 -2.75 -16.86 4.02
N LYS A 17 -1.67 -17.66 4.04
CA LYS A 17 -1.64 -18.96 4.73
C LYS A 17 -1.69 -18.84 6.25
N ARG A 18 -1.17 -17.74 6.79
CA ARG A 18 -1.03 -17.49 8.24
C ARG A 18 -2.18 -16.65 8.80
N THR A 19 -2.85 -15.87 7.95
CA THR A 19 -3.99 -15.03 8.32
C THR A 19 -5.31 -15.78 8.10
N THR A 20 -6.35 -15.45 8.87
CA THR A 20 -7.73 -15.94 8.65
C THR A 20 -8.43 -15.31 7.43
N GLY A 21 -7.65 -14.76 6.49
CA GLY A 21 -8.13 -13.94 5.38
C GLY A 21 -8.52 -12.53 5.82
N PHE A 22 -9.52 -11.94 5.15
CA PHE A 22 -10.06 -10.61 5.47
C PHE A 22 -11.42 -10.78 6.16
N PRO A 23 -11.51 -10.75 7.50
CA PRO A 23 -12.73 -11.13 8.22
C PRO A 23 -13.95 -10.30 7.82
N MET A 24 -13.77 -9.00 7.54
CA MET A 24 -14.85 -8.09 7.13
C MET A 24 -15.43 -8.43 5.75
N LEU A 25 -14.67 -9.09 4.87
CA LEU A 25 -15.10 -9.45 3.52
C LEU A 25 -15.81 -10.82 3.44
N THR A 26 -16.08 -11.46 4.58
CA THR A 26 -16.83 -12.72 4.59
C THR A 26 -18.32 -12.50 4.31
N LYS A 27 -18.99 -13.48 3.69
CA LYS A 27 -20.42 -13.39 3.34
C LYS A 27 -21.31 -13.05 4.53
N ASP A 28 -21.00 -13.60 5.71
CA ASP A 28 -21.78 -13.35 6.92
C ASP A 28 -21.54 -11.93 7.45
N LYS A 29 -20.29 -11.46 7.45
CA LYS A 29 -19.96 -10.09 7.85
C LYS A 29 -20.54 -9.03 6.91
N LEU A 30 -20.55 -9.29 5.61
CA LEU A 30 -21.14 -8.38 4.62
C LEU A 30 -22.67 -8.20 4.79
N ARG A 31 -23.35 -9.05 5.56
CA ARG A 31 -24.78 -8.86 5.90
C ARG A 31 -24.97 -7.88 7.06
N GLU A 32 -23.93 -7.63 7.85
CA GLU A 32 -23.97 -6.66 8.93
C GLU A 32 -23.92 -5.25 8.30
N ARG A 33 -24.95 -4.44 8.53
CA ARG A 33 -25.11 -3.14 7.86
C ARG A 33 -23.92 -2.20 8.08
N ASN A 34 -23.40 -2.15 9.31
CA ASN A 34 -22.22 -1.37 9.66
C ASN A 34 -20.98 -1.81 8.85
N VAL A 35 -20.76 -3.11 8.68
CA VAL A 35 -19.64 -3.64 7.89
C VAL A 35 -19.81 -3.30 6.41
N PHE A 36 -21.01 -3.52 5.88
CA PHE A 36 -21.32 -3.20 4.49
C PHE A 36 -21.15 -1.70 4.19
N ASP A 37 -21.71 -0.84 5.02
CA ASP A 37 -21.63 0.62 4.84
C ASP A 37 -20.17 1.10 4.93
N THR A 38 -19.39 0.58 5.90
CA THR A 38 -17.95 0.90 6.03
C THR A 38 -17.18 0.51 4.77
N LEU A 39 -17.32 -0.74 4.32
CA LEU A 39 -16.62 -1.21 3.14
C LEU A 39 -17.05 -0.46 1.88
N ARG A 40 -18.35 -0.20 1.71
CA ARG A 40 -18.85 0.60 0.59
C ARG A 40 -18.15 1.96 0.55
N ASP A 41 -18.07 2.63 1.69
CA ASP A 41 -17.47 3.97 1.78
C ASP A 41 -15.96 3.91 1.52
N ASP A 42 -15.26 2.86 1.99
CA ASP A 42 -13.87 2.60 1.63
C ASP A 42 -13.71 2.39 0.11
N PHE A 43 -14.58 1.61 -0.54
CA PHE A 43 -14.56 1.41 -1.99
C PHE A 43 -14.82 2.72 -2.77
N VAL A 44 -15.74 3.56 -2.28
CA VAL A 44 -15.99 4.88 -2.87
C VAL A 44 -14.77 5.79 -2.71
N ALA A 45 -14.10 5.78 -1.56
CA ALA A 45 -12.88 6.53 -1.38
C ALA A 45 -11.74 6.02 -2.27
N CYS A 46 -11.55 4.69 -2.36
CA CYS A 46 -10.44 4.09 -3.12
C CYS A 46 -10.64 4.14 -4.64
N PHE A 47 -11.87 4.01 -5.14
CA PHE A 47 -12.14 3.83 -6.58
C PHE A 47 -13.17 4.82 -7.15
N GLY A 48 -13.69 5.73 -6.32
CA GLY A 48 -14.57 6.80 -6.77
C GLY A 48 -13.85 7.80 -7.66
N GLN A 49 -14.64 8.67 -8.27
CA GLN A 49 -14.09 9.82 -9.01
C GLN A 49 -13.76 10.94 -8.02
N TRP A 50 -12.51 11.40 -8.08
CA TRP A 50 -12.04 12.53 -7.31
C TRP A 50 -12.01 13.77 -8.19
N ASN A 51 -12.28 14.93 -7.60
CA ASN A 51 -12.20 16.22 -8.29
C ASN A 51 -10.75 16.75 -8.38
N PHE A 52 -9.77 15.95 -7.97
CA PHE A 52 -8.35 16.28 -8.00
C PHE A 52 -7.54 15.01 -8.26
N GLU A 53 -6.34 15.18 -8.81
CA GLU A 53 -5.34 14.12 -8.92
C GLU A 53 -4.36 14.20 -7.74
N PRO A 54 -3.87 13.07 -7.19
CA PRO A 54 -2.88 13.09 -6.10
C PRO A 54 -1.63 13.92 -6.44
N ALA A 55 -1.28 13.98 -7.72
CA ALA A 55 -0.14 14.75 -8.21
C ALA A 55 -0.36 16.27 -8.21
N ASP A 56 -1.58 16.76 -8.01
CA ASP A 56 -1.91 18.19 -7.98
C ASP A 56 -2.04 18.73 -6.54
N LEU A 57 -1.81 17.88 -5.53
CA LEU A 57 -1.85 18.27 -4.13
C LEU A 57 -0.71 19.25 -3.78
N ASN A 58 -1.01 20.24 -2.95
CA ASN A 58 0.02 21.16 -2.46
C ASN A 58 0.78 20.53 -1.29
N ILE A 59 1.85 19.81 -1.59
CA ILE A 59 2.76 19.24 -0.59
C ILE A 59 3.87 20.26 -0.34
N THR A 60 4.12 20.56 0.94
CA THR A 60 5.20 21.45 1.38
C THR A 60 6.27 20.66 2.12
N GLU A 61 7.44 21.27 2.35
CA GLU A 61 8.52 20.64 3.13
C GLU A 61 8.10 20.29 4.57
N GLU A 62 7.05 20.94 5.08
CA GLU A 62 6.46 20.65 6.40
C GLU A 62 5.54 19.42 6.40
N SER A 63 5.11 18.95 5.22
CA SER A 63 4.02 17.95 5.09
C SER A 63 4.43 16.49 5.37
N SER A 64 5.72 16.20 5.55
CA SER A 64 6.31 14.88 5.84
C SER A 64 5.50 13.68 5.30
N VAL A 65 5.43 13.56 3.97
CA VAL A 65 4.65 12.51 3.30
C VAL A 65 5.55 11.33 2.98
N HIS A 66 5.15 10.12 3.37
CA HIS A 66 5.87 8.89 3.09
C HIS A 66 4.94 7.86 2.44
N ILE A 67 5.43 7.14 1.43
CA ILE A 67 4.70 6.05 0.76
C ILE A 67 5.58 4.81 0.72
N TRP A 68 5.15 3.74 1.36
CA TRP A 68 5.75 2.41 1.21
C TRP A 68 4.92 1.59 0.21
N HIS A 69 5.56 1.02 -0.79
CA HIS A 69 4.89 0.29 -1.87
C HIS A 69 5.67 -0.97 -2.25
N GLY A 70 4.98 -2.08 -2.49
CA GLY A 70 5.58 -3.32 -2.94
C GLY A 70 5.91 -3.31 -4.44
N LYS A 71 7.16 -3.52 -4.82
CA LYS A 71 7.57 -3.53 -6.25
C LYS A 71 6.87 -4.62 -7.06
N GLU A 72 6.49 -5.71 -6.41
CA GLU A 72 5.77 -6.84 -6.99
C GLU A 72 4.26 -6.78 -6.69
N ASP A 73 3.72 -5.63 -6.28
CA ASP A 73 2.27 -5.43 -6.17
C ASP A 73 1.61 -5.62 -7.54
N LYS A 74 0.71 -6.60 -7.63
CA LYS A 74 -0.01 -6.97 -8.84
C LYS A 74 -1.38 -6.30 -8.96
N VAL A 75 -1.84 -5.64 -7.92
CA VAL A 75 -3.10 -4.89 -7.87
C VAL A 75 -2.86 -3.44 -8.30
N VAL A 76 -1.81 -2.81 -7.77
CA VAL A 76 -1.45 -1.42 -8.06
C VAL A 76 -0.01 -1.35 -8.56
N PRO A 77 0.22 -1.04 -9.87
CA PRO A 77 1.56 -0.95 -10.42
C PRO A 77 2.41 0.13 -9.73
N PHE A 78 3.61 -0.22 -9.25
CA PHE A 78 4.51 0.71 -8.57
C PHE A 78 4.93 1.90 -9.46
N GLN A 79 4.90 1.73 -10.79
CA GLN A 79 5.20 2.78 -11.76
C GLN A 79 4.28 3.99 -11.60
N LEU A 80 3.04 3.81 -11.13
CA LEU A 80 2.13 4.92 -10.86
C LEU A 80 2.69 5.86 -9.80
N GLN A 81 3.27 5.30 -8.73
CA GLN A 81 3.91 6.10 -7.68
C GLN A 81 5.13 6.86 -8.24
N ARG A 82 5.93 6.21 -9.09
CA ARG A 82 7.06 6.86 -9.76
C ARG A 82 6.62 8.04 -10.64
N CYS A 83 5.49 7.93 -11.35
CA CYS A 83 4.92 9.05 -12.12
C CYS A 83 4.46 10.19 -11.21
N ILE A 84 3.85 9.89 -10.06
CA ILE A 84 3.44 10.91 -9.07
C ILE A 84 4.67 11.64 -8.53
N LEU A 85 5.76 10.92 -8.23
CA LEU A 85 7.00 11.52 -7.71
C LEU A 85 7.66 12.51 -8.66
N GLN A 86 7.51 12.33 -9.98
CA GLN A 86 8.00 13.30 -10.95
C GLN A 86 7.33 14.68 -10.79
N LYS A 87 6.07 14.71 -10.34
CA LYS A 87 5.31 15.93 -10.08
C LYS A 87 5.40 16.36 -8.61
N GLN A 88 5.61 15.42 -7.70
CA GLN A 88 5.61 15.61 -6.25
C GLN A 88 6.91 15.09 -5.63
N PRO A 89 8.06 15.76 -5.85
CA PRO A 89 9.36 15.29 -5.39
C PRO A 89 9.54 15.32 -3.87
N LEU A 90 8.63 15.97 -3.14
CA LEU A 90 8.63 16.05 -1.67
C LEU A 90 8.07 14.80 -0.99
N ILE A 91 7.50 13.86 -1.75
CA ILE A 91 7.05 12.57 -1.21
C ILE A 91 8.27 11.67 -1.00
N ASN A 92 8.45 11.18 0.22
CA ASN A 92 9.45 10.17 0.54
C ASN A 92 8.93 8.79 0.12
N TYR A 93 9.33 8.33 -1.07
CA TYR A 93 8.91 7.04 -1.59
C TYR A 93 9.86 5.91 -1.20
N HIS A 94 9.27 4.79 -0.76
CA HIS A 94 9.95 3.59 -0.30
C HIS A 94 9.41 2.38 -1.09
N GLU A 95 10.21 1.83 -1.99
CA GLU A 95 9.87 0.70 -2.84
C GLU A 95 10.45 -0.60 -2.26
N ILE A 96 9.60 -1.53 -1.85
CA ILE A 96 9.99 -2.80 -1.22
C ILE A 96 10.22 -3.84 -2.33
N PRO A 97 11.47 -4.31 -2.59
CA PRO A 97 11.79 -5.05 -3.82
C PRO A 97 11.01 -6.35 -4.04
N GLN A 98 10.72 -7.09 -2.96
CA GLN A 98 9.94 -8.34 -3.00
C GLN A 98 8.54 -8.15 -2.37
N GLY A 99 8.15 -6.89 -2.15
CA GLY A 99 6.87 -6.52 -1.57
C GLY A 99 5.74 -6.72 -2.58
N GLY A 100 4.69 -7.42 -2.17
CA GLY A 100 3.43 -7.50 -2.90
C GLY A 100 2.40 -6.52 -2.35
N HIS A 101 1.11 -6.85 -2.52
CA HIS A 101 0.02 -5.98 -2.09
C HIS A 101 -0.14 -5.93 -0.56
N LEU A 102 0.33 -6.98 0.14
CA LEU A 102 0.12 -7.18 1.57
C LEU A 102 1.36 -6.84 2.41
N ILE A 103 2.21 -5.93 1.94
CA ILE A 103 3.48 -5.55 2.61
C ILE A 103 3.32 -5.20 4.09
N VAL A 104 2.18 -4.65 4.51
CA VAL A 104 1.90 -4.29 5.91
C VAL A 104 1.84 -5.50 6.85
N HIS A 105 1.66 -6.70 6.30
CA HIS A 105 1.59 -7.95 7.03
C HIS A 105 2.89 -8.75 6.98
N TYR A 106 3.95 -8.23 6.35
CA TYR A 106 5.23 -8.93 6.25
C TYR A 106 6.01 -8.76 7.55
N ASP A 107 6.68 -9.82 7.98
CA ASP A 107 7.47 -9.83 9.22
C ASP A 107 8.53 -8.71 9.17
N GLY A 108 8.49 -7.80 10.14
CA GLY A 108 9.43 -6.69 10.27
C GLY A 108 9.14 -5.45 9.41
N THR A 109 8.20 -5.48 8.47
CA THR A 109 7.88 -4.30 7.65
C THR A 109 7.24 -3.18 8.48
N CYS A 110 6.27 -3.50 9.34
CA CYS A 110 5.66 -2.50 10.23
C CYS A 110 6.69 -1.87 11.17
N ASP A 111 7.56 -2.68 11.77
CA ASP A 111 8.65 -2.21 12.63
C ASP A 111 9.61 -1.29 11.88
N ALA A 112 9.98 -1.63 10.64
CA ALA A 112 10.83 -0.80 9.80
C ALA A 112 10.16 0.55 9.45
N ILE A 113 8.86 0.55 9.14
CA ILE A 113 8.09 1.79 8.90
C ILE A 113 8.08 2.66 10.16
N LEU A 114 7.76 2.09 11.32
CA LEU A 114 7.72 2.83 12.58
C LEU A 114 9.08 3.39 12.96
N ARG A 115 10.17 2.62 12.79
CA ARG A 115 11.54 3.10 13.03
C ARG A 115 11.92 4.22 12.07
N SER A 116 11.55 4.12 10.80
CA SER A 116 11.78 5.20 9.84
C SER A 116 11.05 6.49 10.22
N LEU A 117 9.77 6.39 10.60
CA LEU A 117 8.95 7.54 10.97
C LEU A 117 9.33 8.16 12.33
N LEU A 118 9.67 7.34 13.33
CA LEU A 118 9.91 7.81 14.70
C LEU A 118 11.39 8.11 14.99
N LEU A 119 12.31 7.38 14.35
CA LEU A 119 13.75 7.47 14.63
C LEU A 119 14.56 8.00 13.44
N GLY A 120 13.95 8.18 12.26
CA GLY A 120 14.66 8.60 11.05
C GLY A 120 15.58 7.52 10.48
N GLU A 121 15.41 6.25 10.87
CA GLU A 121 16.22 5.14 10.36
C GLU A 121 15.87 4.86 8.90
N GLU A 122 16.82 5.08 7.98
CA GLU A 122 16.62 4.75 6.57
C GLU A 122 16.90 3.26 6.30
N HIS A 123 15.90 2.56 5.77
CA HIS A 123 16.10 1.21 5.25
C HIS A 123 16.62 1.27 3.82
N LYS A 124 17.95 1.14 3.63
CA LYS A 124 18.60 1.26 2.31
C LYS A 124 18.00 0.36 1.23
N MET A 125 17.45 -0.80 1.62
CA MET A 125 16.80 -1.72 0.69
C MET A 125 15.47 -1.23 0.12
N TYR A 126 14.85 -0.21 0.72
CA TYR A 126 13.57 0.32 0.27
C TYR A 126 13.72 1.58 -0.58
N LYS A 127 14.93 2.02 -0.90
CA LYS A 127 15.08 3.16 -1.82
C LYS A 127 14.69 2.73 -3.23
N PRO A 128 13.83 3.50 -3.93
CA PRO A 128 13.46 3.20 -5.30
C PRO A 128 14.70 3.25 -6.18
N VAL A 129 14.92 2.20 -6.97
CA VAL A 129 15.92 2.22 -8.04
C VAL A 129 15.28 2.93 -9.22
N LEU A 130 15.57 4.23 -9.34
CA LEU A 130 15.18 5.02 -10.50
C LEU A 130 16.16 4.65 -11.62
N ASP A 131 15.68 3.92 -12.63
CA ASP A 131 16.46 3.67 -13.84
C ASP A 131 16.66 5.00 -14.57
N SER A 132 17.92 5.38 -14.78
CA SER A 132 18.35 6.59 -15.50
C SER A 132 18.18 6.47 -17.01
#